data_AF-A0A1H0MED5-F1
#
_entry.id   AF-A0A1H0MED5-F1
#
_cell.length_a   1.000
_cell.length_b   1.000
_cell.length_c   1.000
_cell.angle_alpha   90.00
_cell.angle_beta   90.00
_cell.angle_gamma   90.00
#
_symmetry.space_group_name_H-M   'P 1'
#
loop_
_entity.id
_entity.type
_entity.pdbx_description
1 polymer ?
#
loop_
_entity_poly.entity_id
_entity_poly.type
_entity_poly.pdbx_seq_one_letter_code
_entity_poly.pdbx_strand_id
1 'polypeptide(L)'
;MIVTDNETVSAAEDLIRRHKGERPEKPRSYHEISARYGQAIQQYRILMQAEVDNREQRVMLYSEIKTLGWCMGRDEAKIVKEINVGMPS
;
A
#
# COMPACT_ATOMS: atom_id res chain seq x y z
N MET A 1 -25.24 19.84 -7.21
CA MET A 1 -25.13 21.00 -8.12
C MET A 1 -23.97 20.73 -9.03
N ILE A 2 -24.21 20.44 -10.32
CA ILE A 2 -23.12 20.33 -11.30
C ILE A 2 -22.80 21.76 -11.71
N VAL A 3 -21.56 22.20 -11.46
CA VAL A 3 -21.11 23.54 -11.82
C VAL A 3 -20.75 23.52 -13.30
N THR A 4 -21.46 24.29 -14.13
CA THR A 4 -21.36 24.26 -15.60
C THR A 4 -20.89 25.57 -16.21
N ASP A 5 -20.60 26.60 -15.40
CA ASP A 5 -20.04 27.84 -15.94
C ASP A 5 -18.60 27.62 -16.39
N ASN A 6 -18.28 28.19 -17.55
CA ASN A 6 -17.00 27.97 -18.22
C ASN A 6 -15.79 28.43 -17.37
N GLU A 7 -15.98 29.42 -16.49
CA GLU A 7 -14.91 29.91 -15.61
C GLU A 7 -14.54 28.85 -14.56
N THR A 8 -15.53 28.26 -13.90
CA THR A 8 -15.28 27.22 -12.90
C THR A 8 -14.73 25.93 -13.54
N VAL A 9 -15.19 25.58 -14.74
CA VAL A 9 -14.63 24.46 -15.51
C VAL A 9 -13.16 24.73 -15.86
N SER A 10 -12.84 25.93 -16.37
CA SER A 10 -11.46 26.31 -16.70
C SER A 10 -10.55 26.32 -15.47
N ALA A 11 -11.04 26.81 -14.32
CA ALA A 11 -10.29 26.80 -13.07
C ALA A 11 -10.01 25.37 -12.57
N ALA A 12 -10.99 24.46 -12.71
CA ALA A 12 -10.82 23.05 -12.37
C ALA A 12 -9.81 22.36 -13.29
N GLU A 13 -9.86 22.62 -14.60
CA GLU A 13 -8.90 22.08 -15.57
C GLU A 13 -7.47 22.56 -15.30
N ASP A 14 -7.29 23.85 -15.01
CA ASP A 14 -5.99 24.42 -14.66
C ASP A 14 -5.46 23.86 -13.33
N LEU A 15 -6.33 23.68 -12.33
CA LEU A 15 -5.97 23.02 -11.08
C LEU A 15 -5.49 21.58 -11.31
N ILE A 16 -6.20 20.81 -12.14
CA ILE A 16 -5.81 19.44 -12.50
C ILE A 16 -4.48 19.44 -13.27
N ARG A 17 -4.28 20.39 -14.18
CA ARG A 17 -3.04 20.50 -14.99
C ARG A 17 -1.82 20.81 -14.12
N ARG A 18 -1.94 21.78 -13.21
CA ARG A 18 -0.88 22.12 -12.24
C ARG A 18 -0.61 20.94 -11.30
N HIS A 19 -1.66 20.31 -10.77
CA HIS A 19 -1.52 19.15 -9.90
C HIS A 19 -0.91 17.93 -10.62
N LYS A 20 -1.09 17.75 -11.93
CA LYS A 20 -0.42 16.70 -12.71
C LYS A 20 1.06 17.02 -12.98
N GLY A 21 1.40 18.28 -13.22
CA GLY A 21 2.77 18.72 -13.52
C GLY A 21 3.67 18.80 -12.29
N GLU A 22 3.11 19.14 -11.13
CA GLU A 22 3.84 19.41 -9.88
C GLU A 22 3.46 18.42 -8.77
N ARG A 23 3.49 17.11 -9.03
CA ARG A 23 3.44 16.13 -7.93
C ARG A 23 4.84 15.96 -7.33
N PRO A 24 5.12 16.50 -6.12
CA PRO A 24 6.39 16.23 -5.45
C PRO A 24 6.55 14.73 -5.13
N GLU A 25 5.45 14.03 -4.87
CA GLU A 25 5.43 12.60 -4.59
C GLU A 25 4.95 11.82 -5.81
N LYS A 26 5.87 11.11 -6.46
CA LYS A 26 5.51 10.12 -7.48
C LYS A 26 4.85 8.92 -6.79
N PRO A 27 3.71 8.41 -7.30
CA PRO A 27 3.18 7.13 -6.86
C PRO A 27 4.27 6.06 -6.97
N ARG A 28 4.40 5.19 -5.97
CA ARG A 28 5.36 4.08 -6.02
C ARG A 28 5.07 3.22 -7.25
N SER A 29 6.13 2.86 -7.96
CA SER A 29 6.07 1.87 -9.02
C SER A 29 5.67 0.50 -8.45
N TYR A 30 5.12 -0.36 -9.31
CA TYR A 30 4.80 -1.74 -8.94
C TYR A 30 6.02 -2.47 -8.33
N HIS A 31 7.22 -2.23 -8.86
CA HIS A 31 8.46 -2.83 -8.34
C HIS A 31 8.76 -2.42 -6.90
N GLU A 32 8.60 -1.13 -6.57
CA GLU A 32 8.78 -0.62 -5.21
C GLU A 32 7.75 -1.19 -4.24
N ILE A 33 6.48 -1.30 -4.67
CA ILE A 33 5.41 -1.91 -3.88
C ILE A 33 5.73 -3.39 -3.63
N SER A 34 6.13 -4.13 -4.67
CA SER A 34 6.47 -5.56 -4.57
C SER A 34 7.69 -5.81 -3.67
N ALA A 35 8.72 -4.97 -3.76
CA ALA A 35 9.89 -5.08 -2.90
C ALA A 35 9.52 -4.85 -1.43
N ARG A 36 8.73 -3.80 -1.15
CA ARG A 36 8.26 -3.51 0.21
C ARG A 36 7.35 -4.59 0.76
N TYR A 37 6.45 -5.14 -0.07
CA TYR A 37 5.55 -6.24 0.31
C TYR A 37 6.34 -7.47 0.78
N GLY A 38 7.36 -7.88 0.00
CA GLY A 38 8.25 -8.98 0.38
C GLY A 38 9.02 -8.70 1.67
N GLN A 39 9.57 -7.49 1.83
CA GLN A 39 10.28 -7.08 3.04
C GLN A 39 9.39 -7.11 4.28
N ALA A 40 8.16 -6.59 4.19
CA ALA A 40 7.21 -6.54 5.29
C ALA A 40 6.80 -7.96 5.74
N ILE A 41 6.60 -8.89 4.81
CA ILE A 41 6.34 -10.31 5.13
C ILE A 41 7.52 -10.93 5.91
N GLN A 42 8.77 -10.69 5.48
CA GLN A 42 9.93 -11.22 6.20
C GLN A 42 10.03 -10.65 7.62
N GLN A 43 9.84 -9.33 7.78
CA GLN A 43 9.83 -8.69 9.09
C GLN A 43 8.71 -9.24 9.98
N TYR A 44 7.52 -9.43 9.44
CA TYR A 44 6.39 -10.00 10.17
C TYR A 44 6.71 -11.41 10.69
N ARG A 45 7.31 -12.27 9.84
CA ARG A 45 7.71 -13.63 10.23
C ARG A 45 8.78 -13.64 11.31
N ILE A 46 9.76 -12.74 11.24
CA ILE A 46 10.76 -12.58 12.29
C ILE A 46 10.09 -12.24 13.63
N LEU A 47 9.13 -11.30 13.63
CA LEU A 47 8.41 -10.92 14.85
C LEU A 47 7.46 -11.99 15.37
N MET A 48 6.97 -12.88 14.51
CA MET A 48 6.18 -14.06 14.93
C MET A 48 7.03 -15.11 15.65
N GLN A 49 8.34 -15.15 15.38
CA GLN A 49 9.30 -16.09 15.98
C GLN A 49 10.10 -15.47 17.14
N ALA A 50 9.95 -14.17 17.38
CA ALA A 50 10.66 -13.47 18.45
C ALA A 50 10.14 -13.92 19.83
N GLU A 51 11.05 -14.09 20.79
CA GLU A 51 10.71 -14.44 22.18
C GLU A 51 9.97 -13.30 22.90
N VAL A 52 10.18 -12.06 22.45
CA VAL A 52 9.52 -10.87 22.99
C VAL A 52 8.16 -10.67 22.31
N ASP A 53 7.13 -10.33 23.09
CA ASP A 53 5.82 -10.01 22.51
C ASP A 53 5.84 -8.66 21.78
N ASN A 54 5.94 -8.74 20.45
CA ASN A 54 5.92 -7.59 19.54
C ASN A 54 4.53 -7.38 18.91
N ARG A 55 3.46 -7.48 19.70
CA ARG A 55 2.08 -7.47 19.18
C ARG A 55 1.75 -6.26 18.32
N GLU A 56 2.09 -5.06 18.77
CA GLU A 56 1.77 -3.82 18.05
C GLU A 56 2.46 -3.76 16.69
N GLN A 57 3.75 -4.10 16.65
CA GLN A 57 4.54 -4.13 15.42
C GLN A 57 4.01 -5.20 14.44
N ARG A 58 3.59 -6.37 14.95
CA ARG A 58 2.96 -7.41 14.13
C ARG A 58 1.66 -6.94 13.49
N VAL A 59 0.78 -6.28 14.25
CA VAL A 59 -0.49 -5.75 13.73
C VAL A 59 -0.24 -4.68 12.67
N MET A 60 0.70 -3.77 12.93
CA MET A 60 1.09 -2.73 11.97
C MET A 60 1.60 -3.35 10.65
N LEU A 61 2.55 -4.29 10.72
CA LEU A 61 3.07 -4.98 9.54
C LEU A 61 1.99 -5.76 8.80
N TYR A 62 1.09 -6.45 9.52
CA TYR A 62 0.00 -7.20 8.89
C TYR A 62 -0.93 -6.29 8.07
N SER A 63 -1.23 -5.10 8.59
CA SER A 63 -2.02 -4.09 7.87
C SER A 63 -1.29 -3.52 6.65
N GLU A 64 0.03 -3.31 6.75
CA GLU A 64 0.87 -2.86 5.64
C GLU A 64 0.92 -3.91 4.52
N ILE A 65 1.14 -5.17 4.88
CA ILE A 65 1.16 -6.30 3.93
C ILE A 65 -0.15 -6.38 3.14
N LYS A 66 -1.30 -6.29 3.82
CA LYS A 66 -2.62 -6.29 3.16
C LYS A 66 -2.78 -5.15 2.17
N THR A 67 -2.47 -3.93 2.62
CA THR A 67 -2.59 -2.72 1.81
C THR A 67 -1.73 -2.83 0.55
N LEU A 68 -0.47 -3.25 0.69
CA LEU A 68 0.45 -3.44 -0.44
C LEU A 68 -0.02 -4.58 -1.36
N GLY A 69 -0.54 -5.68 -0.81
CA GLY A 69 -1.10 -6.78 -1.58
C GLY A 69 -2.29 -6.33 -2.45
N TRP A 70 -3.20 -5.52 -1.91
CA TRP A 70 -4.32 -4.95 -2.65
C TRP A 70 -3.87 -3.96 -3.72
N CYS A 71 -2.87 -3.12 -3.45
CA CYS A 71 -2.28 -2.23 -4.46
C CYS A 71 -1.68 -3.01 -5.65
N MET A 72 -1.29 -4.27 -5.46
CA MET A 72 -0.81 -5.17 -6.50
C MET A 72 -1.90 -6.04 -7.12
N GLY A 73 -3.17 -5.86 -6.73
CA GLY A 73 -4.31 -6.63 -7.22
C GLY A 73 -4.43 -8.05 -6.67
N ARG A 74 -3.83 -8.34 -5.51
CA ARG A 74 -3.97 -9.65 -4.85
C ARG A 74 -5.25 -9.69 -4.03
N ASP A 75 -5.94 -10.83 -4.06
CA ASP A 75 -7.03 -11.11 -3.13
C ASP A 75 -6.52 -11.47 -1.73
N GLU A 76 -7.43 -11.39 -0.76
CA GLU A 76 -7.16 -11.67 0.65
C GLU A 76 -6.60 -13.08 0.88
N ALA A 77 -7.16 -14.10 0.21
CA ALA A 77 -6.74 -15.49 0.42
C ALA A 77 -5.30 -15.71 -0.05
N LYS A 78 -4.91 -15.09 -1.17
CA LYS A 78 -3.55 -15.12 -1.70
C LYS A 78 -2.57 -14.42 -0.77
N ILE A 79 -2.93 -13.25 -0.23
CA ILE A 79 -2.11 -12.52 0.74
C ILE A 79 -1.89 -13.36 2.00
N VAL A 80 -2.96 -13.92 2.57
CA VAL A 80 -2.88 -14.77 3.77
C VAL A 80 -2.02 -16.01 3.53
N LYS A 81 -2.18 -16.66 2.37
CA LYS A 81 -1.33 -17.79 1.98
C LYS A 81 0.13 -17.39 1.97
N GLU A 82 0.47 -16.28 1.33
CA GLU A 82 1.85 -15.79 1.21
C GLU A 82 2.49 -15.41 2.55
N ILE A 83 1.73 -14.83 3.48
CA ILE A 83 2.23 -14.55 4.84
C ILE A 83 2.68 -15.85 5.52
N ASN A 84 1.89 -16.92 5.38
CA ASN A 84 2.07 -18.19 6.09
C ASN A 84 3.04 -19.17 5.41
N VAL A 85 3.48 -18.92 4.17
CA VAL A 85 4.47 -19.78 3.48
C VAL A 85 5.74 -19.90 4.34
N GLY A 86 6.05 -21.11 4.80
CA GLY A 86 7.27 -21.39 5.57
C GLY A 86 7.22 -20.99 7.04
N MET A 87 6.05 -20.64 7.59
CA MET A 87 5.87 -20.59 9.05
C MET A 87 5.63 -22.02 9.59
N PRO A 88 6.17 -22.37 10.78
CA PRO A 88 5.90 -23.66 11.40
C PRO A 88 4.39 -23.81 11.67
N SER A 89 3.88 -25.03 11.42
CA SER A 89 2.48 -25.44 11.64
C SER A 89 2.16 -25.61 13.11
#